data_AF-A0A643CYM9-F1
#
_entry.id   AF-A0A643CYM9-F1
#
_cell.length_a   1.000
_cell.length_b   1.000
_cell.length_c   1.000
_cell.angle_alpha   90.00
_cell.angle_beta   90.00
_cell.angle_gamma   90.00
#
_symmetry.space_group_name_H-M   'P 1'
#
loop_
_entity.id
_entity.type
_entity.pdbx_description
1 polymer ?
#
loop_
_entity_poly.entity_id
_entity_poly.type
_entity_poly.pdbx_seq_one_letter_code
_entity_poly.pdbx_strand_id
1 'polypeptide(L)'
;KLPRSTLVVWMIGIGLLVLLIWAWLFNLEEVSTGTGKVIPSSKEQIIQSLEGGILTKLDVNEGDVVEKGQILAQLDPTRLASNVGESQSLLISAQATAARLRAEVNGTPLTFPEEVKKSPKLVQEETALYYSRRENLEQSIAGYEQAAKLVRQELAM
;
A
#
# COMPACT_ATOMS: atom_id res chain seq x y z
N LYS A 1 33.85 50.77 -90.99
CA LYS A 1 34.10 51.25 -89.61
C LYS A 1 32.77 51.17 -88.87
N LEU A 2 32.58 50.15 -88.03
CA LEU A 2 31.32 49.96 -87.30
C LEU A 2 31.13 51.12 -86.30
N PRO A 3 29.93 51.71 -86.18
CA PRO A 3 29.71 52.87 -85.31
C PRO A 3 29.86 52.49 -83.84
N ARG A 4 30.40 53.42 -83.03
CA ARG A 4 30.65 53.23 -81.58
C ARG A 4 29.41 52.77 -80.79
N SER A 5 28.20 53.03 -81.30
CA SER A 5 26.94 52.59 -80.71
C SER A 5 26.73 51.07 -80.75
N THR A 6 27.17 50.39 -81.80
CA THR A 6 27.04 48.92 -81.91
C THR A 6 27.88 48.19 -80.86
N LEU A 7 29.02 48.77 -80.47
CA LEU A 7 29.91 48.21 -79.45
C LEU A 7 29.27 48.27 -78.05
N VAL A 8 28.54 49.34 -77.75
CA VAL A 8 27.79 49.49 -76.49
C VAL A 8 26.64 48.49 -76.41
N VAL A 9 25.90 48.29 -77.50
CA VAL A 9 24.79 47.31 -77.55
C VAL A 9 25.32 45.88 -77.33
N TRP A 10 26.46 45.54 -77.95
CA TRP A 10 27.04 44.21 -77.79
C TRP A 10 27.59 43.97 -76.37
N MET A 11 28.16 45.01 -75.75
CA MET A 11 28.62 44.96 -74.34
C MET A 11 27.46 44.71 -73.38
N ILE A 12 26.35 45.42 -73.55
CA ILE A 12 25.13 45.22 -72.75
C ILE A 12 24.56 43.81 -72.99
N GLY A 13 24.53 43.36 -74.25
CA GLY A 13 24.06 42.02 -74.60
C GLY A 13 24.87 40.90 -73.94
N ILE A 14 26.21 41.02 -73.94
CA ILE A 14 27.08 40.07 -73.24
C ILE A 14 26.85 40.12 -71.73
N GLY A 15 26.77 41.32 -71.14
CA GLY A 15 26.54 41.45 -69.69
C GLY A 15 25.24 40.78 -69.25
N LEU A 16 24.19 40.92 -70.05
CA LEU A 16 22.88 40.30 -69.78
C LEU A 16 22.94 38.78 -69.92
N LEU A 17 23.64 38.26 -70.94
CA LEU A 17 23.88 36.82 -71.10
C LEU A 17 24.64 36.22 -69.92
N VAL A 18 25.68 36.90 -69.43
CA VAL A 18 26.47 36.45 -68.27
C VAL A 18 25.61 36.37 -67.01
N LEU A 19 24.76 37.37 -66.75
CA LEU A 19 23.86 37.36 -65.59
C LEU A 19 22.81 36.24 -65.67
N LEU A 20 22.26 35.96 -66.85
CA LEU A 20 21.30 34.87 -67.05
C LEU A 20 21.95 33.51 -66.84
N ILE A 21 23.16 33.30 -67.35
CA ILE A 21 23.92 32.07 -67.12
C ILE A 21 24.20 31.90 -65.62
N TRP A 22 24.62 32.97 -64.94
CA TRP A 22 24.88 32.92 -63.51
C TRP A 22 23.64 32.56 -62.68
N ALA A 23 22.50 33.19 -62.97
CA ALA A 23 21.23 32.89 -62.30
C ALA A 23 20.76 31.44 -62.54
N TRP A 24 21.07 30.88 -63.71
CA TRP A 24 20.69 29.50 -64.04
C TRP A 24 21.55 28.45 -63.31
N LEU A 25 22.82 28.76 -63.02
CA LEU A 25 23.70 27.88 -62.24
C LEU A 25 23.52 28.03 -60.71
N PHE A 26 22.86 29.09 -60.25
CA PHE A 26 22.69 29.35 -58.82
C PHE A 26 21.55 28.51 -58.23
N ASN A 27 21.89 27.48 -57.43
CA ASN A 27 20.91 26.75 -56.63
C ASN A 27 20.64 27.52 -55.33
N LEU A 28 19.40 27.95 -55.14
CA LEU A 28 18.96 28.57 -53.90
C LEU A 28 18.62 27.47 -52.89
N GLU A 29 19.49 27.26 -51.90
CA GLU A 29 19.24 26.33 -50.80
C GLU A 29 18.23 26.94 -49.82
N GLU A 30 17.02 26.40 -49.80
CA GLU A 30 15.99 26.74 -48.82
C GLU A 30 16.06 25.73 -47.66
N VAL A 31 16.49 26.18 -46.48
CA VAL A 31 16.51 25.36 -45.26
C VAL A 31 15.30 25.72 -44.40
N SER A 32 14.28 24.87 -44.42
CA SER A 32 13.14 24.97 -43.51
C SER A 32 13.46 24.30 -42.17
N THR A 33 13.65 25.09 -41.11
CA THR A 33 13.84 24.57 -39.75
C THR A 33 12.48 24.32 -39.09
N GLY A 34 12.20 23.06 -38.75
CA GLY A 34 11.04 22.66 -37.96
C GLY A 34 11.41 22.47 -36.48
N THR A 35 10.62 23.01 -35.55
CA THR A 35 10.82 22.80 -34.11
C THR A 35 10.12 21.52 -33.65
N GLY A 36 10.90 20.49 -33.31
CA GLY A 36 10.39 19.28 -32.66
C GLY A 36 10.49 19.39 -31.14
N LYS A 37 9.38 19.21 -30.42
CA LYS A 37 9.36 19.12 -28.95
C LYS A 37 9.22 17.65 -28.54
N VAL A 38 10.21 17.11 -27.84
CA VAL A 38 10.11 15.78 -27.24
C VAL A 38 9.20 15.89 -26.02
N ILE A 39 8.00 15.32 -26.10
CA ILE A 39 7.06 15.25 -24.99
C ILE A 39 7.08 13.79 -24.50
N PRO A 40 7.42 13.54 -23.22
CA PRO A 40 7.36 12.19 -22.67
C PRO A 40 5.92 11.68 -22.70
N SER A 41 5.73 10.44 -23.16
CA SER A 41 4.43 9.79 -23.34
C SER A 41 3.75 9.35 -22.04
N SER A 42 4.48 9.37 -20.92
CA SER A 42 4.01 8.89 -19.62
C SER A 42 3.52 10.05 -18.75
N LYS A 43 2.26 9.96 -18.30
CA LYS A 43 1.68 10.87 -17.31
C LYS A 43 2.53 10.88 -16.04
N GLU A 44 2.80 12.06 -15.50
CA GLU A 44 3.34 12.23 -14.16
C GLU A 44 2.37 11.57 -13.16
N GLN A 45 2.77 10.43 -12.62
CA GLN A 45 1.96 9.70 -11.64
C GLN A 45 2.48 10.06 -10.25
N ILE A 46 1.74 10.91 -9.56
CA ILE A 46 2.07 11.31 -8.19
C ILE A 46 1.78 10.12 -7.26
N ILE A 47 2.83 9.42 -6.83
CA ILE A 47 2.74 8.35 -5.85
C ILE A 47 2.72 9.00 -4.46
N GLN A 48 1.53 9.23 -3.92
CA GLN A 48 1.32 9.70 -2.55
C GLN A 48 0.94 8.52 -1.64
N SER A 49 1.62 8.38 -0.50
CA SER A 49 1.17 7.46 0.54
C SER A 49 -0.12 8.00 1.17
N LEU A 50 -1.18 7.19 1.15
CA LEU A 50 -2.50 7.53 1.73
C LEU A 50 -2.47 7.51 3.27
N GLU A 51 -1.49 6.83 3.85
CA GLU A 51 -1.28 6.70 5.28
C GLU A 51 -0.01 7.47 5.65
N GLY A 52 -0.16 8.61 6.33
CA GLY A 52 0.97 9.43 6.78
C GLY A 52 1.81 8.70 7.83
N GLY A 53 2.98 8.21 7.43
CA GLY A 53 4.01 7.66 8.29
C GLY A 53 5.34 8.39 8.12
N ILE A 54 6.25 8.25 9.09
CA ILE A 54 7.60 8.82 9.01
C ILE A 54 8.40 8.03 7.97
N LEU A 55 9.01 8.71 7.00
CA LEU A 55 9.89 8.08 6.01
C LEU A 55 11.19 7.62 6.68
N THR A 56 11.51 6.33 6.61
CA THR A 56 12.75 5.77 7.17
C THR A 56 13.87 5.70 6.14
N LYS A 57 13.54 5.29 4.90
CA LYS A 57 14.50 5.20 3.80
C LYS A 57 13.84 5.63 2.49
N LEU A 58 14.63 6.29 1.66
CA LEU A 58 14.32 6.58 0.26
C LEU A 58 15.41 5.90 -0.56
N ASP A 59 15.04 4.92 -1.38
CA ASP A 59 15.97 4.06 -2.11
C ASP A 59 16.20 4.54 -3.55
N VAL A 60 15.67 5.71 -3.92
CA VAL A 60 15.72 6.28 -5.28
C VAL A 60 15.97 7.78 -5.27
N ASN A 61 16.65 8.27 -6.30
CA ASN A 61 16.90 9.70 -6.53
C ASN A 61 16.14 10.22 -7.75
N GLU A 62 16.04 11.54 -7.86
CA GLU A 62 15.42 12.18 -9.03
C GLU A 62 16.18 11.80 -10.32
N GLY A 63 15.45 11.21 -11.27
CA GLY A 63 16.00 10.77 -12.56
C GLY A 63 16.36 9.29 -12.65
N ASP A 64 16.25 8.53 -11.55
CA ASP A 64 16.48 7.08 -11.58
C ASP A 64 15.39 6.35 -12.37
N VAL A 65 15.80 5.39 -13.20
CA VAL A 65 14.89 4.49 -13.93
C VAL A 65 14.45 3.38 -12.99
N VAL A 66 13.15 3.29 -12.72
CA VAL A 66 12.58 2.32 -11.78
C VAL A 66 11.71 1.28 -12.48
N GLU A 67 11.74 0.06 -11.97
CA GLU A 67 10.93 -1.04 -12.48
C GLU A 67 9.65 -1.22 -11.66
N LYS A 68 8.63 -1.85 -12.27
CA LYS A 68 7.37 -2.13 -11.57
C LYS A 68 7.60 -3.10 -10.41
N GLY A 69 7.28 -2.65 -9.19
CA GLY A 69 7.43 -3.45 -7.97
C GLY A 69 8.73 -3.18 -7.21
N GLN A 70 9.60 -2.30 -7.73
CA GLN A 70 10.77 -1.81 -6.99
C GLN A 70 10.32 -1.01 -5.76
N ILE A 71 10.94 -1.29 -4.63
CA ILE A 71 10.75 -0.51 -3.40
C ILE A 71 11.42 0.85 -3.62
N LEU A 72 10.62 1.91 -3.56
CA LEU A 72 11.10 3.29 -3.73
C LEU A 72 11.39 3.96 -2.39
N ALA A 73 10.57 3.63 -1.39
CA ALA A 73 10.58 4.26 -0.09
C ALA A 73 10.10 3.25 0.96
N GLN A 74 10.71 3.31 2.15
CA GLN A 74 10.29 2.53 3.31
C GLN A 74 9.80 3.48 4.40
N LEU A 75 8.56 3.31 4.83
CA LEU A 75 7.98 4.00 5.99
C LEU A 75 8.37 3.27 7.27
N ASP A 76 8.47 4.00 8.38
CA ASP A 76 8.83 3.45 9.69
C ASP A 76 7.84 2.37 10.13
N PRO A 77 8.26 1.09 10.18
CA PRO A 77 7.37 -0.01 10.50
C PRO A 77 7.01 -0.03 11.98
N THR A 78 7.69 0.73 12.85
CA THR A 78 7.56 0.62 14.31
C THR A 78 6.13 0.88 14.78
N ARG A 79 5.47 1.93 14.28
CA ARG A 79 4.08 2.24 14.67
C ARG A 79 3.08 1.22 14.12
N LEU A 80 3.29 0.71 12.91
CA LEU A 80 2.39 -0.29 12.31
C LEU A 80 2.57 -1.67 12.96
N ALA A 81 3.80 -2.07 13.26
CA ALA A 81 4.11 -3.33 13.94
C ALA A 81 3.51 -3.38 15.35
N SER A 82 3.54 -2.27 16.11
CA SER A 82 2.92 -2.20 17.43
C SER A 82 1.39 -2.39 17.36
N ASN A 83 0.70 -1.74 16.41
CA ASN A 83 -0.75 -1.88 16.27
C ASN A 83 -1.18 -3.30 15.86
N VAL A 84 -0.42 -3.96 14.99
CA VAL A 84 -0.70 -5.35 14.59
C VAL A 84 -0.50 -6.31 15.76
N GLY A 85 0.59 -6.16 16.53
CA GLY A 85 0.86 -7.00 17.70
C GLY A 85 -0.19 -6.87 18.80
N GLU A 86 -0.65 -5.65 19.08
CA GLU A 86 -1.73 -5.39 20.04
C GLU A 86 -3.05 -6.00 19.57
N SER A 87 -3.44 -5.75 18.33
CA SER A 87 -4.69 -6.29 17.75
C SER A 87 -4.70 -7.81 17.75
N GLN A 88 -3.57 -8.44 17.44
CA GLN A 88 -3.44 -9.89 17.47
C GLN A 88 -3.53 -10.44 18.90
N SER A 89 -2.94 -9.76 19.87
CA SER A 89 -3.03 -10.15 21.29
C SER A 89 -4.47 -10.05 21.82
N LEU A 90 -5.19 -8.99 21.46
CA LEU A 90 -6.62 -8.81 21.78
C LEU A 90 -7.47 -9.90 21.14
N LEU A 91 -7.21 -10.25 19.88
CA LEU A 91 -7.92 -11.32 19.18
C LEU A 91 -7.75 -12.67 19.88
N ILE A 92 -6.52 -13.03 20.24
CA ILE A 92 -6.22 -14.29 20.93
C ILE A 92 -6.90 -14.33 22.30
N SER A 93 -6.85 -13.22 23.04
CA SER A 93 -7.50 -13.10 24.35
C SER A 93 -9.03 -13.24 24.25
N ALA A 94 -9.66 -12.57 23.29
CA ALA A 94 -11.09 -12.66 23.05
C ALA A 94 -11.52 -14.07 22.61
N GLN A 95 -10.72 -14.75 21.79
CA GLN A 95 -10.97 -16.14 21.39
C GLN A 95 -10.90 -17.10 22.59
N ALA A 96 -9.93 -16.90 23.48
CA ALA A 96 -9.79 -17.70 24.70
C ALA A 96 -11.00 -17.53 25.62
N THR A 97 -11.40 -16.28 25.87
CA THR A 97 -12.60 -15.97 26.67
C THR A 97 -13.86 -16.55 26.02
N ALA A 98 -14.02 -16.44 24.70
CA ALA A 98 -15.18 -16.99 24.00
C ALA A 98 -15.23 -18.53 24.07
N ALA A 99 -14.08 -19.20 24.00
CA ALA A 99 -13.99 -20.66 24.18
C ALA A 99 -14.41 -21.07 25.60
N ARG A 100 -13.92 -20.36 26.63
CA ARG A 100 -14.33 -20.59 28.02
C ARG A 100 -15.82 -20.37 28.22
N LEU A 101 -16.37 -19.24 27.78
CA LEU A 101 -17.79 -18.93 27.94
C LEU A 101 -18.69 -19.95 27.23
N ARG A 102 -18.30 -20.42 26.04
CA ARG A 102 -19.04 -21.49 25.35
C ARG A 102 -19.02 -22.81 26.14
N ALA A 103 -17.88 -23.15 26.74
CA ALA A 103 -17.76 -24.33 27.59
C ALA A 103 -18.61 -24.20 28.87
N GLU A 104 -18.64 -23.02 29.49
CA GLU A 104 -19.47 -22.75 30.67
C GLU A 104 -20.98 -22.83 30.35
N VAL A 105 -21.42 -22.23 29.24
CA VAL A 105 -22.84 -22.22 28.85
C VAL A 105 -23.33 -23.61 28.43
N ASN A 106 -22.55 -24.34 27.63
CA ASN A 106 -22.97 -25.63 27.10
C ASN A 106 -22.64 -26.81 28.04
N GLY A 107 -21.91 -26.57 29.13
CA GLY A 107 -21.40 -27.63 30.01
C GLY A 107 -20.40 -28.59 29.34
N THR A 108 -19.85 -28.21 28.19
CA THR A 108 -18.92 -29.04 27.40
C THR A 108 -17.49 -28.93 27.92
N PRO A 109 -16.60 -29.91 27.63
CA PRO A 109 -15.19 -29.81 27.96
C PRO A 109 -14.53 -28.57 27.35
N LEU A 110 -13.68 -27.90 28.13
CA LEU A 110 -12.96 -26.70 27.71
C LEU A 110 -11.97 -27.03 26.59
N THR A 111 -12.24 -26.53 25.39
CA THR A 111 -11.40 -26.75 24.20
C THR A 111 -11.03 -25.41 23.59
N PHE A 112 -9.74 -25.12 23.49
CA PHE A 112 -9.23 -23.88 22.91
C PHE A 112 -8.87 -24.06 21.42
N PRO A 113 -9.02 -23.01 20.58
CA PRO A 113 -8.48 -22.97 19.23
C PRO A 113 -6.94 -23.06 19.20
N GLU A 114 -6.36 -23.51 18.08
CA GLU A 114 -4.92 -23.68 17.91
C GLU A 114 -4.14 -22.37 18.11
N GLU A 115 -4.70 -21.24 17.70
CA GLU A 115 -4.11 -19.92 17.88
C GLU A 115 -3.91 -19.56 19.34
N VAL A 116 -4.87 -19.94 20.21
CA VAL A 116 -4.80 -19.70 21.66
C VAL A 116 -3.85 -20.68 22.33
N LYS A 117 -3.79 -21.94 21.85
CA LYS A 117 -2.86 -22.96 22.37
C LYS A 117 -1.39 -22.56 22.25
N LYS A 118 -1.05 -21.71 21.29
CA LYS A 118 0.31 -21.13 21.14
C LYS A 118 0.73 -20.28 22.35
N SER A 119 -0.23 -19.80 23.15
CA SER A 119 0.00 -19.01 24.36
C SER A 119 -0.33 -19.83 25.61
N PRO A 120 0.60 -20.68 26.10
CA PRO A 120 0.33 -21.62 27.19
C PRO A 120 -0.07 -20.92 28.51
N LYS A 121 0.47 -19.73 28.76
CA LYS A 121 0.11 -18.92 29.94
C LYS A 121 -1.38 -18.54 29.93
N LEU A 122 -1.87 -18.04 28.80
CA LEU A 122 -3.28 -17.64 28.64
C LEU A 122 -4.22 -18.84 28.79
N VAL A 123 -3.86 -19.99 28.22
CA VAL A 123 -4.63 -21.24 28.37
C VAL A 123 -4.72 -21.65 29.83
N GLN A 124 -3.61 -21.59 30.58
CA GLN A 124 -3.59 -21.96 32.00
C GLN A 124 -4.48 -21.02 32.83
N GLU A 125 -4.39 -19.72 32.60
CA GLU A 125 -5.19 -18.70 33.31
C GLU A 125 -6.70 -18.90 33.06
N GLU A 126 -7.12 -19.06 31.80
CA GLU A 126 -8.53 -19.29 31.45
C GLU A 126 -9.03 -20.65 31.96
N THR A 127 -8.17 -21.68 31.95
CA THR A 127 -8.50 -23.00 32.49
C THR A 127 -8.69 -22.97 34.00
N ALA A 128 -7.80 -22.30 34.73
CA ALA A 128 -7.93 -22.13 36.18
C ALA A 128 -9.20 -21.37 36.55
N LEU A 129 -9.51 -20.31 35.78
CA LEU A 129 -10.73 -19.53 35.97
C LEU A 129 -12.01 -20.36 35.72
N TYR A 130 -12.00 -21.19 34.67
CA TYR A 130 -13.10 -22.10 34.37
C TYR A 130 -13.39 -23.06 35.53
N TYR A 131 -12.37 -23.73 36.05
CA TYR A 131 -12.54 -24.67 37.17
C TYR A 131 -13.00 -23.97 38.45
N SER A 132 -12.40 -22.83 38.79
CA SER A 132 -12.79 -22.05 39.97
C SER A 132 -14.26 -21.61 39.91
N ARG A 133 -14.75 -21.18 38.74
CA ARG A 133 -16.17 -20.79 38.58
C ARG A 133 -17.11 -21.98 38.68
N ARG A 134 -16.74 -23.13 38.11
CA ARG A 134 -17.54 -24.36 38.22
C ARG A 134 -17.65 -24.86 39.64
N GLU A 135 -16.54 -24.86 40.37
CA GLU A 135 -16.51 -25.26 41.78
C GLU A 135 -17.41 -24.35 42.63
N ASN A 136 -17.32 -23.02 42.45
CA ASN A 136 -18.19 -22.07 43.16
C ASN A 136 -19.68 -22.29 42.83
N LEU A 137 -20.01 -22.59 41.57
CA LEU A 137 -21.37 -22.88 41.17
C LEU A 137 -21.89 -24.17 41.83
N GLU A 138 -21.07 -25.21 41.85
CA GLU A 138 -21.40 -26.49 42.47
C GLU A 138 -21.59 -26.37 43.99
N GLN A 139 -20.72 -25.63 44.67
CA GLN A 139 -20.84 -25.32 46.10
C GLN A 139 -22.13 -24.55 46.39
N SER A 140 -22.48 -23.58 45.55
CA SER A 140 -23.71 -22.80 45.70
C SER A 140 -24.95 -23.69 45.55
N ILE A 141 -24.97 -24.56 44.54
CA ILE A 141 -26.06 -25.52 44.31
C ILE A 141 -26.20 -26.48 45.51
N ALA A 142 -25.10 -27.06 45.97
CA ALA A 142 -25.09 -27.98 47.11
C ALA A 142 -25.64 -27.31 48.38
N GLY A 143 -25.28 -26.05 48.63
CA GLY A 143 -25.81 -25.26 49.75
C GLY A 143 -27.33 -25.03 49.64
N TYR A 144 -27.83 -24.68 48.45
CA TYR A 144 -29.27 -24.52 48.21
C TYR A 144 -30.05 -25.83 48.37
N GLU A 145 -29.50 -26.95 47.91
CA GLU A 145 -30.11 -28.28 48.08
C GLU A 145 -30.22 -28.67 49.56
N GLN A 146 -29.17 -28.42 50.35
CA GLN A 146 -29.21 -28.63 51.80
C GLN A 146 -30.28 -27.78 52.47
N ALA A 147 -30.36 -26.49 52.13
CA ALA A 147 -31.38 -25.60 52.66
C ALA A 147 -32.80 -26.07 52.30
N ALA A 148 -33.03 -26.46 51.03
CA ALA A 148 -34.31 -26.97 50.58
C ALA A 148 -34.69 -28.29 51.28
N LYS A 149 -33.72 -29.16 51.55
CA LYS A 149 -33.94 -30.42 52.28
C LYS A 149 -34.37 -30.16 53.73
N LEU A 150 -33.74 -29.22 54.42
CA LEU A 150 -34.08 -28.84 55.79
C LEU A 150 -35.50 -28.27 55.89
N VAL A 151 -35.85 -27.34 55.00
CA VAL A 151 -37.21 -26.76 54.96
C VAL A 151 -38.28 -27.84 54.71
N ARG A 152 -38.00 -28.81 53.83
CA ARG A 152 -38.93 -29.94 53.60
C ARG A 152 -39.08 -30.85 54.81
N GLN A 153 -38.03 -31.02 55.62
CA GLN A 153 -38.10 -31.79 56.86
C GLN A 153 -38.94 -31.09 57.93
N GLU A 154 -38.83 -29.75 58.04
CA GLU A 154 -39.67 -28.97 58.96
C GLU A 154 -41.15 -28.99 58.58
N LEU A 155 -41.48 -28.90 57.29
CA LEU A 155 -42.87 -28.95 56.81
C LEU A 155 -43.53 -30.33 56.94
N ALA A 156 -42.74 -31.39 57.15
CA ALA A 156 -43.23 -32.76 57.31
C ALA A 156 -43.44 -33.17 58.78
N MET A 157 -43.10 -32.28 59.73
CA MET A 157 -43.43 -32.40 61.16
C MET A 157 -44.71 -31.64 61.48
#